data_AF-A0A0S7X3I9-F1
#
_entry.id   AF-A0A0S7X3I9-F1
#
_cell.length_a   1.000
_cell.length_b   1.000
_cell.length_c   1.000
_cell.angle_alpha   90.00
_cell.angle_beta   90.00
_cell.angle_gamma   90.00
#
_symmetry.space_group_name_H-M   'P 1'
#
loop_
_entity.id
_entity.type
_entity.pdbx_description
1 polymer ?
#
loop_
_entity_poly.entity_id
_entity_poly.type
_entity_poly.pdbx_seq_one_letter_code
_entity_poly.pdbx_strand_id
1 'polypeptide(L)' 'MGIGIDITEVSRIESLAEQHEQFLTRVYTEREINYCNKKKNKYQHFAARFAAKESVLKALGVG' A
#
# COMPACT_ATOMS: atom_id res chain seq x y z
N MET A 1 22.55 8.42 -0.45
CA MET A 1 21.23 8.18 0.18
C MET A 1 20.26 9.17 -0.42
N GLY A 2 19.15 8.69 -1.00
CA GLY A 2 18.11 9.54 -1.60
C GLY A 2 16.93 9.77 -0.66
N ILE A 3 16.05 10.69 -1.04
CA ILE A 3 14.75 10.94 -0.37
C ILE A 3 13.67 10.56 -1.37
N GLY A 4 12.59 9.94 -0.88
CA GLY A 4 11.42 9.63 -1.70
C GLY A 4 10.14 10.10 -1.02
N ILE A 5 9.20 10.57 -1.83
CA ILE A 5 7.87 10.97 -1.42
C ILE A 5 6.84 10.30 -2.33
N ASP A 6 5.74 9.87 -1.74
CA ASP A 6 4.61 9.33 -2.48
C ASP A 6 3.29 9.76 -1.84
N ILE A 7 2.32 10.05 -2.69
CA ILE A 7 0.95 10.32 -2.29
C ILE A 7 0.04 9.32 -3.00
N THR A 8 -0.75 8.60 -2.22
CA THR A 8 -1.65 7.57 -2.74
C THR A 8 -3.08 7.86 -2.31
N GLU A 9 -3.98 7.89 -3.29
CA GLU A 9 -5.41 8.03 -3.05
C GLU A 9 -6.00 6.75 -2.45
N VAL A 10 -6.78 6.88 -1.37
CA VAL A 10 -7.35 5.73 -0.66
C VAL A 10 -8.37 4.99 -1.52
N SER A 11 -9.22 5.72 -2.24
CA SER A 11 -10.25 5.20 -3.15
C SER A 11 -9.64 4.33 -4.27
N ARG A 12 -8.45 4.68 -4.76
CA ARG A 12 -7.70 3.89 -5.75
C ARG A 12 -7.31 2.53 -5.19
N ILE A 13 -6.83 2.49 -3.95
CA ILE A 13 -6.43 1.24 -3.29
C ILE A 13 -7.63 0.36 -2.96
N GLU A 14 -8.75 0.97 -2.53
CA GLU A 14 -10.02 0.29 -2.35
C GLU A 14 -10.50 -0.33 -3.66
N SER A 15 -10.57 0.46 -4.74
CA SER A 15 -11.00 -0.02 -6.06
C SER A 15 -10.13 -1.17 -6.57
N LEU A 16 -8.80 -1.07 -6.45
CA LEU A 16 -7.89 -2.13 -6.87
C LEU A 16 -8.04 -3.40 -6.04
N ALA A 17 -8.24 -3.27 -4.73
CA ALA A 17 -8.44 -4.41 -3.85
C ALA A 17 -9.77 -5.14 -4.13
N GLU A 18 -10.80 -4.42 -4.58
CA GLU A 18 -12.11 -4.97 -4.90
C GLU A 18 -12.18 -5.54 -6.33
N GLN A 19 -11.51 -4.90 -7.29
CA GLN A 19 -11.50 -5.34 -8.69
C GLN A 19 -10.53 -6.50 -8.96
N HIS A 20 -9.50 -6.66 -8.14
CA HIS A 20 -8.45 -7.67 -8.34
C HIS A 20 -8.21 -8.49 -7.08
N GLU A 21 -8.75 -9.72 -7.06
CA GLU A 21 -8.65 -10.65 -5.92
C GLU A 21 -7.21 -10.89 -5.43
N GLN A 22 -6.22 -10.82 -6.34
CA GLN A 22 -4.81 -11.05 -6.04
C GLN A 22 -4.01 -9.78 -5.71
N PHE A 23 -4.61 -8.58 -5.79
CA PHE A 23 -3.86 -7.34 -5.59
C PHE A 23 -3.24 -7.28 -4.20
N LEU A 24 -4.02 -7.58 -3.17
CA LEU A 24 -3.55 -7.50 -1.79
C LEU A 24 -2.43 -8.51 -1.51
N THR A 25 -2.53 -9.74 -2.01
CA THR A 25 -1.52 -10.78 -1.77
C THR A 25 -0.23 -10.57 -2.56
N ARG A 26 -0.27 -9.83 -3.68
CA ARG A 26 0.93 -9.46 -4.45
C ARG A 26 1.71 -8.29 -3.84
N VAL A 27 1.00 -7.34 -3.25
CA VAL A 27 1.60 -6.06 -2.78
C VAL A 27 1.93 -6.08 -1.27
N TYR A 28 1.17 -6.85 -0.49
CA TYR A 28 1.28 -6.88 0.96
C TYR A 28 1.63 -8.28 1.46
N THR A 29 2.41 -8.34 2.54
CA THR A 29 2.66 -9.59 3.26
C THR A 29 1.40 -9.99 4.05
N GLU A 30 1.28 -11.28 4.40
CA GLU A 30 0.17 -11.76 5.24
C GLU A 30 0.03 -10.99 6.56
N ARG A 31 1.16 -10.62 7.18
CA ARG A 31 1.18 -9.82 8.40
C ARG A 31 0.57 -8.43 8.20
N GLU A 32 0.87 -7.80 7.07
CA GLU A 32 0.32 -6.48 6.72
C GLU A 32 -1.18 -6.57 6.43
N ILE A 33 -1.62 -7.59 5.67
CA ILE A 33 -3.02 -7.85 5.37
C ILE A 33 -3.82 -8.07 6.66
N ASN A 34 -3.34 -8.95 7.54
CA ASN A 34 -3.96 -9.23 8.82
C ASN A 34 -4.03 -7.99 9.73
N TYR A 35 -3.01 -7.13 9.69
CA TYR A 35 -3.01 -5.88 10.42
C TYR A 35 -4.08 -4.92 9.90
N CYS A 36 -4.11 -4.67 8.59
CA CYS A 36 -5.03 -3.73 7.96
C CYS A 36 -6.49 -4.17 8.10
N ASN A 37 -6.77 -5.47 7.95
CA ASN A 37 -8.12 -6.02 8.07
C ASN A 37 -8.72 -5.89 9.48
N LYS A 38 -7.89 -5.74 10.52
CA LYS A 38 -8.35 -5.50 11.90
C LYS A 38 -8.71 -4.04 12.19
N LYS A 39 -8.52 -3.13 11.23
CA LYS A 39 -8.76 -1.69 11.42
C LYS A 39 -10.10 -1.28 10.82
N LYS A 40 -10.78 -0.34 11.48
CA LYS A 40 -12.06 0.23 11.02
C LYS A 40 -11.94 0.79 9.60
N ASN A 41 -10.87 1.53 9.32
CA ASN A 41 -10.60 2.12 8.01
C ASN A 41 -9.52 1.32 7.26
N LYS A 42 -9.77 0.04 6.99
CA LYS A 42 -8.76 -0.89 6.44
C LYS A 42 -8.03 -0.35 5.19
N TYR A 43 -8.75 0.28 4.26
CA TYR A 43 -8.17 0.78 3.01
C TYR A 43 -7.26 2.00 3.21
N GLN A 44 -7.51 2.84 4.22
CA GLN A 44 -6.60 3.92 4.58
C GLN A 44 -5.25 3.37 5.07
N HIS A 45 -5.27 2.27 5.82
CA HIS A 45 -4.05 1.61 6.27
C HIS A 45 -3.31 0.92 5.12
N PHE A 46 -4.03 0.29 4.19
CA PHE A 46 -3.42 -0.25 2.98
C PHE A 46 -2.77 0.87 2.14
N ALA A 47 -3.48 1.97 1.90
CA ALA A 47 -2.97 3.10 1.12
C ALA A 47 -1.72 3.76 1.74
N ALA A 48 -1.71 3.98 3.06
CA ALA A 48 -0.53 4.52 3.75
C ALA A 48 0.69 3.60 3.59
N ARG A 49 0.48 2.28 3.65
CA ARG A 49 1.55 1.30 3.47
C ARG A 49 2.01 1.22 2.01
N PHE A 50 1.10 1.35 1.06
CA PHE A 50 1.43 1.44 -0.36
C PHE A 50 2.37 2.63 -0.62
N ALA A 51 1.96 3.83 -0.19
CA ALA A 51 2.77 5.04 -0.33
C ALA A 51 4.13 4.92 0.35
N ALA A 52 4.20 4.29 1.52
CA ALA A 52 5.47 4.05 2.20
C ALA A 52 6.41 3.11 1.43
N LYS A 53 5.87 2.09 0.74
CA LYS A 53 6.68 1.20 -0.11
C LYS A 53 7.21 1.94 -1.33
N GLU A 54 6.35 2.69 -2.02
CA GLU A 54 6.71 3.50 -3.19
C GLU A 54 7.75 4.58 -2.83
N SER A 55 7.61 5.27 -1.70
CA SER A 55 8.57 6.30 -1.28
C SER A 55 9.94 5.70 -0.98
N VAL A 56 10.01 4.50 -0.42
CA VAL A 56 11.28 3.78 -0.22
C VAL A 56 11.91 3.38 -1.55
N LEU A 57 11.13 2.85 -2.50
CA LEU A 57 11.63 2.50 -3.84
C LEU A 57 12.21 3.72 -4.57
N LYS A 58 11.53 4.86 -4.49
CA LYS A 58 12.01 6.16 -5.02
C LYS A 58 13.30 6.62 -4.34
N ALA A 59 13.39 6.52 -3.01
CA ALA A 59 14.59 6.88 -2.26
C ALA A 59 15.81 6.01 -2.61
N LEU A 60 15.55 4.76 -2.99
CA LEU A 60 16.56 3.79 -3.44
C LEU A 60 16.90 3.91 -4.94
N GLY A 61 16.16 4.71 -5.71
CA GLY A 61 16.37 4.90 -7.15
C GLY A 61 15.91 3.73 -8.02
N VAL A 62 14.98 2.92 -7.51
CA VAL A 62 14.43 1.73 -8.22
C VAL A 62 12.91 1.83 -8.47
N GLY A 63 12.31 2.97 -8.09
CA GLY A 63 10.88 3.28 -8.27
C GLY A 63 10.69 4.43 -9.23
#